data_AF-A0A1Q8Z8W5-F1
#
_entry.id   AF-A0A1Q8Z8W5-F1
#
_cell.length_a   1.000
_cell.length_b   1.000
_cell.length_c   1.000
_cell.angle_alpha   90.00
_cell.angle_beta   90.00
_cell.angle_gamma   90.00
#
_symmetry.space_group_name_H-M   'P 1'
#
loop_
_entity.id
_entity.type
_entity.pdbx_description
1 polymer ?
#
loop_
_entity_poly.entity_id
_entity_poly.type
_entity_poly.pdbx_seq_one_letter_code
_entity_poly.pdbx_strand_id
1 'polypeptide(L)' 'MKKCPCCSQVLLRHIRQNGPYWFCTHCRQEMPDLISIRSLMMEAKLSTKHPALLNLLGS' A
#
# COMPACT_ATOMS: atom_id res chain seq x y z
N MET A 1 -11.23 11.27 7.83
CA MET A 1 -10.26 12.02 6.99
C MET A 1 -8.97 11.22 6.88
N LYS A 2 -8.41 11.06 5.69
CA LYS A 2 -7.11 10.40 5.51
C LYS A 2 -6.01 11.39 5.90
N LYS A 3 -5.07 10.95 6.75
CA LYS A 3 -3.93 11.75 7.20
C LYS A 3 -2.65 11.25 6.54
N CYS A 4 -1.74 12.18 6.26
CA CYS A 4 -0.43 11.86 5.72
C CYS A 4 0.37 11.08 6.78
N PRO A 5 0.96 9.92 6.45
CA PRO A 5 1.80 9.16 7.38
C PRO A 5 3.11 9.89 7.71
N CYS A 6 3.56 10.82 6.87
CA CYS A 6 4.81 11.55 7.06
C CYS A 6 4.67 12.77 7.98
N CYS A 7 3.58 13.54 7.82
CA CYS A 7 3.42 14.83 8.51
C CYS A 7 2.07 15.00 9.22
N SER A 8 1.21 13.98 9.24
CA SER A 8 -0.11 13.98 9.89
C SER A 8 -1.12 15.01 9.39
N GLN A 9 -0.80 15.75 8.32
CA GLN A 9 -1.69 16.68 7.63
C GLN A 9 -2.80 15.97 6.88
N VAL A 10 -3.93 16.64 6.66
CA VAL A 10 -5.05 16.09 5.91
C VAL A 10 -4.66 15.91 4.45
N LEU A 11 -4.94 14.73 3.90
CA LEU A 11 -4.73 14.44 2.48
C LEU A 11 -5.91 14.94 1.66
N LEU A 12 -5.61 15.50 0.49
CA LEU A 12 -6.61 15.90 -0.50
C LEU A 12 -6.91 14.74 -1.44
N ARG A 13 -8.18 14.56 -1.78
CA ARG A 13 -8.61 13.59 -2.79
C ARG A 13 -8.59 14.26 -4.16
N HIS A 14 -7.74 13.77 -5.04
CA HIS A 14 -7.67 14.18 -6.44
C HIS A 14 -8.18 13.07 -7.34
N ILE A 15 -8.49 13.41 -8.60
CA ILE A 15 -8.94 12.47 -9.64
C ILE A 15 -8.04 12.66 -10.85
N ARG A 16 -7.47 11.58 -11.37
CA ARG A 16 -6.75 11.55 -12.66
C ARG A 16 -7.39 10.52 -13.59
N GLN A 17 -6.86 10.39 -14.81
CA GLN A 17 -7.34 9.40 -15.79
C GLN A 17 -7.40 7.97 -15.22
N ASN A 18 -6.45 7.59 -14.37
CA ASN A 18 -6.40 6.27 -13.73
C ASN A 18 -7.17 6.17 -12.40
N GLY A 19 -8.07 7.11 -12.12
CA GLY A 19 -8.93 7.12 -10.93
C GLY A 19 -8.50 8.07 -9.81
N PRO A 20 -9.17 7.98 -8.64
CA PRO A 20 -8.91 8.85 -7.51
C PRO A 20 -7.60 8.49 -6.79
N TYR A 21 -6.89 9.49 -6.31
CA TYR A 21 -5.68 9.33 -5.49
C TYR A 21 -5.61 10.37 -4.37
N TRP A 22 -4.78 10.09 -3.36
CA TRP A 22 -4.56 10.99 -2.25
C TRP A 22 -3.27 11.77 -2.45
N PHE A 23 -3.30 13.08 -2.21
CA PHE A 23 -2.13 13.94 -2.32
C PHE A 23 -1.90 14.72 -1.03
N CYS A 24 -0.65 14.80 -0.60
CA CYS A 24 -0.25 15.64 0.52
C CYS A 24 0.31 16.96 0.00
N THR A 25 -0.33 18.08 0.35
CA THR A 25 0.15 19.42 -0.04
C THR A 25 1.44 19.83 0.66
N HIS A 26 1.66 19.36 1.89
CA HIS A 26 2.87 19.66 2.67
C HIS A 26 4.08 18.87 2.18
N CYS A 27 3.93 17.56 1.98
CA CYS A 27 5.02 16.71 1.46
C CYS A 27 5.19 16.83 -0.06
N ARG A 28 4.18 17.38 -0.77
CA ARG A 28 4.09 17.46 -2.23
C ARG A 28 4.25 16.10 -2.92
N GLN A 29 3.63 15.07 -2.36
CA GLN A 29 3.73 13.70 -2.85
C GLN A 29 2.35 13.02 -2.92
N GLU A 30 2.19 12.15 -3.92
CA GLU A 30 1.08 11.19 -3.97
C GLU A 30 1.25 10.18 -2.84
N MET A 31 0.16 9.96 -2.11
CA MET A 31 0.15 9.16 -0.90
C MET A 31 -0.68 7.90 -1.14
N PRO A 32 -0.07 6.70 -0.98
CA PRO A 32 -0.76 5.46 -1.27
C PRO A 32 -1.87 5.20 -0.25
N ASP A 33 -2.91 4.45 -0.65
CA ASP A 33 -3.93 4.01 0.29
C ASP A 33 -3.38 2.89 1.18
N LEU A 34 -2.82 3.27 2.32
CA LEU A 34 -2.24 2.34 3.30
C LEU A 34 -3.24 1.33 3.87
N ILE A 35 -4.55 1.63 3.86
CA ILE A 35 -5.58 0.67 4.32
C ILE A 35 -5.69 -0.45 3.28
N SER A 36 -5.82 -0.09 2.01
CA SER A 36 -5.86 -1.04 0.90
C SER A 36 -4.57 -1.85 0.81
N ILE A 37 -3.41 -1.21 0.95
CA ILE A 37 -2.11 -1.90 0.97
C ILE A 37 -2.02 -2.89 2.13
N ARG A 38 -2.48 -2.52 3.34
CA ARG A 38 -2.47 -3.44 4.49
C ARG A 38 -3.34 -4.67 4.24
N SER A 39 -4.52 -4.53 3.64
CA SER A 39 -5.37 -5.67 3.28
C SER A 39 -4.69 -6.59 2.28
N LEU A 40 -4.14 -6.02 1.20
CA LEU A 40 -3.39 -6.80 0.20
C LEU A 40 -2.18 -7.51 0.79
N MET A 41 -1.45 -6.85 1.69
CA MET A 41 -0.32 -7.46 2.41
C MET A 41 -0.77 -8.59 3.35
N MET A 42 -1.94 -8.49 3.96
CA MET A 42 -2.47 -9.54 4.83
C MET A 42 -2.92 -10.76 4.02
N GLU A 43 -3.54 -10.55 2.87
CA GLU A 43 -3.88 -11.60 1.89
C GLU A 43 -2.62 -12.27 1.33
N ALA A 44 -1.60 -11.49 0.96
CA ALA A 44 -0.32 -12.01 0.47
C ALA A 44 0.42 -12.84 1.52
N LYS A 45 0.36 -12.47 2.81
CA LYS A 45 0.96 -13.25 3.92
C LYS A 45 0.27 -14.60 4.12
N LEU A 46 -1.02 -14.74 3.79
CA LEU A 46 -1.69 -16.04 3.78
C LEU A 46 -1.26 -16.91 2.58
N SER A 47 -0.90 -16.28 1.46
CA SER A 47 -0.53 -16.97 0.22
C SER A 47 0.97 -17.33 0.11
N THR A 48 1.87 -16.77 0.93
CA THR A 48 3.29 -17.18 0.97
C THR A 48 3.55 -18.58 1.56
N LYS A 49 2.51 -19.36 1.91
CA LYS A 49 2.65 -20.82 1.98
C LYS A 49 2.61 -21.41 0.57
N HIS A 50 3.61 -21.07 -0.25
CA HIS A 50 3.79 -21.72 -1.55
C HIS A 50 4.60 -23.01 -1.33
N PRO A 51 4.02 -24.21 -1.50
CA PRO A 51 4.71 -25.49 -1.27
C PRO A 51 5.89 -25.75 -2.23
N ALA A 52 6.14 -24.92 -3.24
CA ALA A 52 7.22 -25.16 -4.21
C ALA A 52 8.62 -24.63 -3.84
N LEU A 53 8.83 -24.07 -2.64
CA LEU A 53 10.19 -23.68 -2.19
C LEU A 53 10.86 -24.69 -1.25
N LEU A 54 10.24 -25.84 -0.96
CA LEU A 54 10.84 -26.87 -0.10
C LEU A 54 11.86 -27.79 -0.80
N ASN A 55 12.09 -27.64 -2.11
CA ASN A 55 12.93 -28.57 -2.89
C ASN A 55 14.35 -28.05 -3.23
N LEU A 56 14.85 -27.00 -2.56
CA LEU A 56 16.21 -26.46 -2.82
C LEU A 56 17.13 -26.38 -1.60
N LEU A 57 16.73 -26.97 -0.45
CA LEU A 57 17.61 -27.17 0.71
C LEU A 57 17.70 -28.66 1.05
N GLY A 58 18.05 -29.46 0.05
CA GLY A 58 18.18 -30.91 0.18
C GLY A 58 18.97 -31.51 -0.99
N SER A 59 20.26 -31.24 -1.03
CA SER A 59 21.30 -32.06 -1.68
C SER A 59 22.65 -31.72 -1.06
#